data_AF-A0A6C1RQE4-F1
#
_entry.id   AF-A0A6C1RQE4-F1
#
_cell.length_a   1.000
_cell.length_b   1.000
_cell.length_c   1.000
_cell.angle_alpha   90.00
_cell.angle_beta   90.00
_cell.angle_gamma   90.00
#
_symmetry.space_group_name_H-M   'P 1'
#
loop_
_entity.id
_entity.type
_entity.pdbx_description
1 polymer ?
#
loop_
_entity_poly.entity_id
_entity_poly.type
_entity_poly.pdbx_seq_one_letter_code
_entity_poly.pdbx_strand_id
1 'polypeptide(L)'
;MDAEAAMLYRRSLPAIAMLTLTLALLGTVPLRAEQQEPLSAAELDRFIGDWPGFVAWSEDADDEATSERWLRDRGWQPERFFYVAARVSAGLVELEAGGRGEQADDGFEQQRAAIQQSPHLSAEQKEQLIEQLDRQRDGAAESAMAPTGQQPSAAELALIESRRDKLQQILRIDY
;
A
#
# COMPACT_ATOMS: atom_id res chain seq x y z
N MET A 1 -32.40 0.63 30.08
CA MET A 1 -32.36 -0.83 29.88
C MET A 1 -33.10 -1.24 28.61
N ASP A 2 -32.61 -1.09 27.38
CA ASP A 2 -31.55 -0.25 26.80
C ASP A 2 -31.83 -0.23 25.29
N ALA A 3 -32.58 0.78 24.84
CA ALA A 3 -32.77 1.07 23.42
C ALA A 3 -31.58 1.89 22.84
N GLU A 4 -30.62 2.30 23.69
CA GLU A 4 -29.41 3.04 23.30
C GLU A 4 -28.29 2.14 22.76
N ALA A 5 -28.30 0.84 23.04
CA ALA A 5 -27.26 -0.07 22.58
C ALA A 5 -27.30 -0.37 21.07
N ALA A 6 -28.45 -0.14 20.41
CA ALA A 6 -28.61 -0.42 18.98
C ALA A 6 -28.18 0.75 18.07
N MET A 7 -27.99 1.96 18.61
CA MET A 7 -27.63 3.14 17.81
C MET A 7 -26.12 3.36 17.69
N LEU A 8 -25.31 2.71 18.53
CA LEU A 8 -23.85 2.85 18.53
C LEU A 8 -23.11 1.89 17.58
N TYR A 9 -23.79 0.92 16.99
CA TYR A 9 -23.18 0.03 15.98
C TYR A 9 -23.21 0.61 14.54
N ARG A 10 -23.75 1.83 14.37
CA ARG A 10 -23.90 2.51 13.06
C ARG A 10 -22.75 3.47 12.73
N ARG A 11 -21.66 3.44 13.51
CA ARG A 11 -20.49 4.29 13.33
C ARG A 11 -19.25 3.41 13.39
N SER A 12 -18.36 3.59 12.41
CA SER A 12 -17.09 2.89 12.19
C SER A 12 -17.16 1.39 11.89
N LEU A 13 -17.62 1.07 10.68
CA LEU A 13 -16.86 0.11 9.89
C LEU A 13 -15.73 0.91 9.21
N PRO A 14 -14.45 0.58 9.43
CA PRO A 14 -13.37 1.25 8.71
C PRO A 14 -13.58 1.02 7.21
N ALA A 15 -13.48 2.08 6.41
CA ALA A 15 -13.61 2.08 4.95
C ALA A 15 -12.74 1.01 4.23
N ILE A 16 -11.75 0.46 4.94
CA ILE A 16 -10.85 -0.61 4.53
C ILE A 16 -11.59 -1.92 4.23
N ALA A 17 -12.72 -2.21 4.90
CA ALA A 17 -13.45 -3.47 4.71
C ALA A 17 -14.34 -3.51 3.46
N MET A 18 -14.66 -2.37 2.84
CA MET A 18 -15.44 -2.34 1.60
C MET A 18 -14.58 -2.34 0.34
N LEU A 19 -13.31 -1.92 0.43
CA LEU A 19 -12.40 -1.92 -0.73
C LEU A 19 -11.92 -3.32 -1.13
N THR A 20 -12.01 -4.30 -0.22
CA THR A 20 -11.54 -5.67 -0.44
C THR A 20 -12.60 -6.59 -1.04
N LEU A 21 -13.89 -6.22 -1.01
CA LEU A 21 -14.97 -7.11 -1.46
C LEU A 21 -15.46 -6.86 -2.89
N THR A 22 -15.22 -5.68 -3.47
CA THR A 22 -15.56 -5.38 -4.89
C THR A 22 -14.54 -5.94 -5.89
N LEU A 23 -13.30 -6.25 -5.47
CA LEU A 23 -12.29 -6.84 -6.37
C LEU A 23 -12.50 -8.33 -6.71
N ALA A 24 -13.44 -9.02 -6.06
CA ALA A 24 -13.51 -10.49 -6.11
C ALA A 24 -14.47 -11.07 -7.17
N LEU A 25 -15.22 -10.27 -7.94
CA LEU A 25 -16.30 -10.78 -8.81
C LEU A 25 -16.25 -10.34 -10.29
N LEU A 26 -15.19 -9.69 -10.75
CA LEU A 26 -14.96 -9.48 -12.19
C LEU A 26 -14.32 -10.72 -12.81
N GLY A 27 -15.18 -11.64 -13.23
CA GLY A 27 -14.83 -12.82 -14.00
C GLY A 27 -14.01 -12.48 -15.26
N THR A 28 -12.92 -13.22 -15.44
CA THR A 28 -12.33 -13.64 -16.72
C THR A 28 -12.40 -12.62 -17.87
N VAL A 29 -11.64 -11.52 -17.74
CA VAL A 29 -11.17 -10.77 -18.92
C VAL A 29 -9.81 -11.37 -19.30
N PRO A 30 -9.59 -11.79 -20.55
CA PRO A 30 -8.28 -12.26 -20.97
C PRO A 30 -7.24 -11.15 -20.72
N LEU A 31 -6.18 -11.47 -19.98
CA LEU A 31 -5.01 -10.62 -19.76
C LEU A 31 -4.39 -10.27 -21.12
N ARG A 32 -4.88 -9.21 -21.75
CA ARG A 32 -4.11 -8.48 -22.74
C ARG A 32 -3.22 -7.57 -21.91
N ALA A 33 -1.97 -7.98 -21.73
CA ALA A 33 -0.90 -7.13 -21.25
C ALA A 33 -0.63 -6.05 -22.33
N GLU A 34 -1.60 -5.18 -22.59
CA GLU A 34 -1.29 -3.89 -23.18
C GLU A 34 -0.48 -3.19 -22.09
N GLN A 35 0.79 -2.92 -22.40
CA GLN A 35 1.66 -2.11 -21.56
C GLN A 35 0.96 -0.76 -21.38
N GLN A 36 0.19 -0.62 -20.30
CA GLN A 36 -0.45 0.64 -19.94
C GLN A 36 0.67 1.67 -19.80
N GLU A 37 0.47 2.85 -20.41
CA GLU A 37 1.46 3.92 -20.39
C GLU A 37 1.88 4.20 -18.93
N PRO A 38 3.18 4.35 -18.63
CA PRO A 38 3.62 4.65 -17.28
C PRO A 38 2.93 5.88 -16.68
N LEU A 39 2.78 5.92 -15.36
CA LEU A 39 2.29 7.10 -14.67
C LEU A 39 3.18 8.32 -14.97
N SER A 40 2.58 9.39 -15.50
CA SER A 40 3.29 10.65 -15.74
C SER A 40 3.15 11.64 -14.57
N ALA A 41 4.05 12.62 -14.51
CA ALA A 41 4.00 13.69 -13.50
C ALA A 41 2.70 14.51 -13.57
N ALA A 42 2.25 14.83 -14.80
CA ALA A 42 1.04 15.62 -15.01
C ALA A 42 -0.22 14.87 -14.54
N GLU A 43 -0.28 13.56 -14.77
CA GLU A 43 -1.39 12.73 -14.29
C GLU A 43 -1.39 12.57 -12.78
N LEU A 44 -0.21 12.43 -12.18
CA LEU A 44 -0.08 12.38 -10.73
C LEU A 44 -0.50 13.71 -10.08
N ASP A 45 -0.08 14.85 -10.63
CA ASP A 45 -0.47 16.17 -10.13
C ASP A 45 -1.99 16.41 -10.27
N ARG A 46 -2.56 15.99 -11.40
CA ARG A 46 -4.01 16.04 -11.61
C ARG A 46 -4.76 15.12 -10.63
N PHE A 47 -4.27 13.89 -10.43
CA PHE A 47 -4.83 12.95 -9.47
C PHE A 47 -4.81 13.53 -8.05
N ILE A 48 -3.69 14.15 -7.64
CA ILE A 48 -3.58 14.82 -6.34
C ILE A 48 -4.64 15.91 -6.16
N GLY A 49 -4.92 16.68 -7.21
CA GLY A 49 -5.93 17.74 -7.18
C GLY A 49 -7.36 17.21 -7.14
N ASP A 50 -7.65 16.15 -7.88
CA ASP A 50 -9.01 15.63 -8.06
C ASP A 50 -9.43 14.62 -6.99
N TRP A 51 -8.47 13.93 -6.36
CA TRP A 51 -8.73 12.87 -5.38
C TRP A 51 -9.59 13.31 -4.19
N PRO A 52 -9.34 14.45 -3.50
CA PRO A 52 -10.19 14.88 -2.39
C PRO A 52 -11.65 15.10 -2.80
N GLY A 53 -11.86 15.64 -4.01
CA GLY A 53 -13.19 15.84 -4.57
C GLY A 53 -13.88 14.52 -4.94
N PHE A 54 -13.12 13.54 -5.43
CA PHE A 54 -13.62 12.20 -5.71
C PHE A 54 -14.05 11.49 -4.42
N VAL A 55 -13.22 11.54 -3.38
CA VAL A 55 -13.54 10.94 -2.06
C VAL A 55 -14.78 11.60 -1.46
N ALA A 56 -14.83 12.93 -1.38
CA ALA A 56 -15.97 13.65 -0.81
C ALA A 56 -17.27 13.33 -1.56
N TRP A 57 -17.22 13.24 -2.88
CA TRP A 57 -18.36 12.83 -3.68
C TRP A 57 -18.77 11.37 -3.42
N SER A 58 -17.79 10.46 -3.27
CA SER A 58 -18.05 9.04 -3.04
C SER A 58 -18.68 8.75 -1.68
N GLU A 59 -18.44 9.60 -0.67
CA GLU A 59 -19.08 9.49 0.64
C GLU A 59 -20.61 9.71 0.58
N ASP A 60 -21.08 10.47 -0.41
CA ASP A 60 -22.49 10.81 -0.62
C ASP A 60 -23.16 10.00 -1.75
N ALA A 61 -22.41 9.15 -2.47
CA ALA A 61 -22.89 8.43 -3.64
C ALA A 61 -23.42 7.03 -3.29
N ASP A 62 -24.70 6.78 -3.59
CA ASP A 62 -25.39 5.50 -3.31
C ASP A 62 -25.17 4.39 -4.40
N ASP A 63 -24.49 4.67 -5.53
CA ASP A 63 -24.34 3.71 -6.65
C ASP A 63 -23.02 3.85 -7.44
N GLU A 64 -22.39 2.74 -7.78
CA GLU A 64 -21.14 2.62 -8.56
C GLU A 64 -21.23 3.24 -9.96
N ALA A 65 -22.41 3.18 -10.62
CA ALA A 65 -22.66 3.79 -11.93
C ALA A 65 -22.49 5.32 -11.96
N THR A 66 -22.39 5.95 -10.77
CA THR A 66 -22.21 7.39 -10.65
C THR A 66 -20.72 7.79 -10.65
N SER A 67 -19.78 6.86 -10.40
CA SER A 67 -18.34 7.12 -10.36
C SER A 67 -17.73 7.39 -11.73
N GLU A 68 -18.10 6.57 -12.73
CA GLU A 68 -17.69 6.78 -14.11
C GLU A 68 -18.16 8.14 -14.62
N ARG A 69 -19.39 8.54 -14.28
CA ARG A 69 -19.95 9.83 -14.69
C ARG A 69 -19.17 10.98 -14.07
N TRP A 70 -18.92 10.93 -12.76
CA TRP A 70 -18.16 11.96 -12.06
C TRP A 70 -16.76 12.14 -12.66
N LEU A 71 -16.10 11.02 -13.00
CA LEU A 71 -14.76 11.00 -13.60
C LEU A 71 -14.79 11.58 -15.01
N ARG A 72 -15.72 11.13 -15.86
CA ARG A 72 -15.87 11.64 -17.24
C ARG A 72 -16.22 13.12 -17.28
N ASP A 73 -17.07 13.62 -16.38
CA ASP A 73 -17.43 15.04 -16.28
C ASP A 73 -16.22 15.93 -15.96
N ARG A 74 -15.18 15.35 -15.34
CA ARG A 74 -13.91 15.99 -15.05
C ARG A 74 -12.82 15.67 -16.07
N GLY A 75 -13.17 15.01 -17.16
CA GLY A 75 -12.28 14.64 -18.25
C GLY A 75 -11.32 13.50 -17.94
N TRP A 76 -11.63 12.66 -16.93
CA TRP A 76 -10.88 11.44 -16.67
C TRP A 76 -11.43 10.29 -17.51
N GLN A 77 -10.52 9.43 -17.97
CA GLN A 77 -10.88 8.06 -18.33
C GLN A 77 -10.92 7.25 -17.02
N PRO A 78 -12.04 6.57 -16.67
CA PRO A 78 -12.16 5.86 -15.41
C PRO A 78 -11.03 4.84 -15.17
N GLU A 79 -10.72 4.04 -16.18
CA GLU A 79 -9.67 3.03 -16.13
C GLU A 79 -8.31 3.66 -15.84
N ARG A 80 -8.05 4.85 -16.39
CA ARG A 80 -6.81 5.57 -16.16
C ARG A 80 -6.75 6.15 -14.75
N PHE A 81 -7.85 6.71 -14.25
CA PHE A 81 -7.91 7.22 -12.88
C PHE A 81 -7.62 6.13 -11.85
N PHE A 82 -8.26 4.97 -11.99
CA PHE A 82 -8.05 3.83 -11.10
C PHE A 82 -6.67 3.18 -11.28
N TYR A 83 -6.11 3.20 -12.50
CA TYR A 83 -4.72 2.84 -12.72
C TYR A 83 -3.78 3.71 -11.89
N VAL A 84 -3.92 5.05 -11.95
CA VAL A 84 -3.10 5.97 -11.16
C VAL A 84 -3.25 5.70 -9.67
N ALA A 85 -4.48 5.50 -9.18
CA ALA A 85 -4.74 5.17 -7.77
C ALA A 85 -4.03 3.88 -7.34
N ALA A 86 -4.05 2.84 -8.18
CA ALA A 86 -3.37 1.57 -7.91
C ALA A 86 -1.84 1.75 -7.89
N ARG A 87 -1.26 2.50 -8.84
CA ARG A 87 0.19 2.76 -8.88
C ARG A 87 0.67 3.57 -7.69
N VAL A 88 -0.09 4.60 -7.31
CA VAL A 88 0.21 5.42 -6.14
C VAL A 88 0.18 4.58 -4.86
N SER A 89 -0.87 3.77 -4.68
CA SER A 89 -1.01 2.89 -3.50
C SER A 89 0.15 1.90 -3.42
N ALA A 90 0.46 1.20 -4.52
CA ALA A 90 1.55 0.25 -4.58
C ALA A 90 2.92 0.91 -4.33
N GLY A 91 3.13 2.12 -4.86
CA GLY A 91 4.39 2.84 -4.66
C GLY A 91 4.57 3.38 -3.25
N LEU A 92 3.50 3.82 -2.59
CA LEU A 92 3.59 4.21 -1.17
C LEU A 92 3.93 3.02 -0.27
N VAL A 93 3.31 1.85 -0.54
CA VAL A 93 3.64 0.60 0.15
C VAL A 93 5.10 0.20 -0.09
N GLU A 94 5.58 0.28 -1.33
CA GLU A 94 6.97 -0.03 -1.68
C GLU A 94 7.96 0.91 -0.99
N LEU A 95 7.70 2.22 -1.00
CA LEU A 95 8.57 3.21 -0.35
C LEU A 95 8.61 3.04 1.17
N GLU A 96 7.50 2.59 1.76
CA GLU A 96 7.45 2.26 3.18
C GLU A 96 8.16 0.94 3.49
N ALA A 97 7.94 -0.09 2.67
CA ALA A 97 8.61 -1.38 2.78
C ALA A 97 10.14 -1.24 2.61
N GLY A 98 10.59 -0.38 1.70
CA GLY A 98 12.01 -0.03 1.52
C GLY A 98 12.61 0.60 2.78
N GLY A 99 11.87 1.46 3.47
CA GLY A 99 12.27 2.01 4.78
C GLY A 99 12.26 0.98 5.91
N ARG A 100 11.32 0.01 5.87
CA ARG A 100 11.29 -1.12 6.81
C ARG A 100 12.44 -2.09 6.59
N GLY A 101 12.94 -2.24 5.37
CA GLY A 101 14.12 -3.07 5.08
C GLY A 101 15.36 -2.54 5.80
N GLU A 102 15.63 -1.23 5.69
CA GLU A 102 16.78 -0.59 6.34
C GLU A 102 16.67 -0.64 7.88
N GLN A 103 15.47 -0.42 8.43
CA GLN A 103 15.22 -0.54 9.87
C GLN A 103 15.25 -2.00 10.37
N ALA A 104 14.81 -2.96 9.56
CA ALA A 104 14.90 -4.37 9.87
C ALA A 104 16.36 -4.82 9.91
N ASP A 105 17.17 -4.40 8.93
CA ASP A 105 18.60 -4.69 8.87
C ASP A 105 19.34 -4.15 10.10
N ASP A 106 19.05 -2.91 10.51
CA ASP A 106 19.59 -2.32 11.75
C ASP A 106 19.19 -3.12 13.01
N GLY A 107 17.95 -3.62 13.06
CA GLY A 107 17.45 -4.45 14.15
C GLY A 107 18.15 -5.81 14.22
N PHE A 108 18.36 -6.47 13.07
CA PHE A 108 19.07 -7.74 12.98
C PHE A 108 20.55 -7.60 13.36
N GLU A 109 21.22 -6.55 12.90
CA GLU A 109 22.62 -6.27 13.26
C GLU A 109 22.79 -6.03 14.77
N GLN A 110 21.89 -5.24 15.38
CA GLN A 110 21.90 -5.03 16.84
C GLN A 110 21.70 -6.34 17.61
N GLN A 111 20.78 -7.18 17.16
CA GLN A 111 20.49 -8.46 17.81
C GLN A 111 21.65 -9.46 17.67
N ARG A 112 22.30 -9.47 16.50
CA ARG A 112 23.53 -10.23 16.24
C ARG A 112 24.68 -9.79 17.15
N ALA A 113 24.87 -8.47 17.29
CA ALA A 113 25.87 -7.91 18.21
C ALA A 113 25.58 -8.29 19.68
N ALA A 114 24.31 -8.26 20.10
CA ALA A 114 23.91 -8.66 21.46
C ALA A 114 24.20 -10.14 21.75
N ILE A 115 23.95 -11.03 20.78
CA ILE A 115 24.28 -12.48 20.90
C ILE A 115 25.80 -12.68 21.02
N GLN A 116 26.59 -11.97 20.19
CA GLN A 116 28.04 -12.06 20.24
C GLN A 116 28.63 -11.57 21.57
N GLN A 117 28.09 -10.48 22.10
CA GLN A 117 28.55 -9.88 23.35
C GLN A 117 28.03 -10.59 24.61
N SER A 118 27.05 -11.50 24.49
CA SER A 118 26.48 -12.19 25.63
C SER A 118 27.52 -13.08 26.34
N PRO A 119 27.77 -12.87 27.64
CA PRO A 119 28.71 -13.67 28.41
C PRO A 119 28.13 -15.03 28.85
N HIS A 120 26.82 -15.23 28.69
CA HIS A 120 26.11 -16.42 29.17
C HIS A 120 25.94 -17.51 28.09
N LEU A 121 26.39 -17.25 26.86
CA LEU A 121 26.28 -18.18 25.75
C LEU A 121 27.65 -18.78 25.41
N SER A 122 27.70 -20.09 25.20
CA SER A 122 28.88 -20.75 24.64
C SER A 122 29.09 -20.34 23.17
N ALA A 123 30.28 -20.58 22.63
CA ALA A 123 30.57 -20.30 21.22
C ALA A 123 29.58 -21.01 20.27
N GLU A 124 29.32 -22.30 20.49
CA GLU A 124 28.36 -23.07 19.69
C GLU A 124 26.92 -22.53 19.81
N GLN A 125 26.51 -22.10 21.01
CA GLN A 125 25.18 -21.53 21.21
C GLN A 125 25.02 -20.19 20.49
N LYS A 126 26.07 -19.35 20.48
CA LYS A 126 26.08 -18.09 19.73
C LYS A 126 25.96 -18.35 18.23
N GLU A 127 26.72 -19.32 17.72
CA GLU A 127 26.73 -19.66 16.31
C GLU A 127 25.36 -20.19 15.84
N GLN A 128 24.74 -21.08 16.63
CA GLN A 128 23.39 -21.58 16.34
C GLN A 128 22.32 -20.47 16.35
N LEU A 129 22.40 -19.54 17.31
CA LEU A 129 21.45 -18.43 17.40
C LEU A 129 21.63 -17.42 16.26
N ILE A 130 22.86 -17.13 15.86
CA ILE A 130 23.15 -16.26 14.70
C ILE A 130 22.64 -16.91 13.42
N GLU A 131 22.89 -18.21 13.23
CA GLU A 131 22.43 -18.93 12.03
C GLU A 131 20.89 -18.99 11.95
N GLN A 132 20.19 -19.09 13.09
CA GLN A 132 18.72 -18.96 13.13
C GLN A 132 18.27 -17.56 12.75
N LEU A 133 18.97 -16.52 13.23
CA LEU A 133 18.68 -15.13 12.90
C LEU A 133 18.84 -14.86 11.39
N ASP A 134 19.92 -15.37 10.80
CA ASP A 134 20.21 -15.23 9.37
C ASP A 134 19.14 -15.92 8.51
N ARG A 135 18.72 -17.13 8.89
CA ARG A 135 17.60 -17.84 8.21
C ARG A 135 16.28 -17.08 8.30
N GLN A 136 16.00 -16.41 9.42
CA GLN A 136 14.80 -15.59 9.57
C GLN A 136 14.83 -14.36 8.67
N ARG A 137 15.99 -13.69 8.57
CA ARG A 137 16.19 -12.56 7.67
C ARG A 137 15.97 -12.98 6.21
N ASP A 138 16.60 -14.07 5.79
CA ASP A 138 16.54 -14.53 4.40
C ASP A 138 15.11 -14.97 4.01
N GLY A 139 14.38 -15.65 4.90
CA GLY A 139 12.97 -16.00 4.67
C GLY A 139 12.01 -14.81 4.66
N ALA A 140 12.30 -13.75 5.44
CA ALA A 140 11.53 -12.51 5.42
C ALA A 140 11.76 -11.73 4.12
N ALA A 141 13.00 -11.66 3.65
CA ALA A 141 13.36 -11.05 2.37
C ALA A 141 12.67 -11.79 1.20
N GLU A 142 12.71 -13.12 1.19
CA GLU A 142 12.05 -13.92 0.14
C GLU A 142 10.52 -13.71 0.13
N SER A 143 9.90 -13.58 1.31
CA SER A 143 8.46 -13.30 1.44
C SER A 143 8.08 -11.88 1.03
N ALA A 144 8.97 -10.90 1.25
CA ALA A 144 8.79 -9.52 0.81
C ALA A 144 8.97 -9.36 -0.71
N MET A 145 9.75 -10.23 -1.35
CA MET A 145 10.01 -10.22 -2.79
C MET A 145 8.95 -10.92 -3.64
N ALA A 146 7.91 -11.52 -3.03
CA ALA A 146 6.83 -12.16 -3.77
C ALA A 146 6.05 -11.10 -4.59
N PRO A 147 6.11 -11.15 -5.94
CA PRO A 147 5.52 -10.10 -6.77
C PRO A 147 4.01 -10.24 -6.77
N THR A 148 3.33 -9.45 -5.95
CA THR A 148 1.94 -9.07 -6.21
C THR A 148 1.96 -8.22 -7.48
N GLY A 149 1.39 -8.74 -8.56
CA GLY A 149 1.43 -8.13 -9.89
C GLY A 149 1.09 -6.63 -9.86
N GLN A 150 1.87 -5.84 -10.61
CA GLN A 150 1.85 -4.37 -10.73
C GLN A 150 2.64 -3.53 -9.70
N GLN A 151 3.85 -3.93 -9.33
CA GLN A 151 4.81 -2.98 -8.75
C GLN A 151 5.08 -1.78 -9.69
N PRO A 152 5.15 -0.54 -9.18
CA PRO A 152 5.52 0.63 -9.98
C PRO A 152 6.95 0.49 -10.51
N SER A 153 7.20 1.03 -11.71
CA SER A 153 8.56 1.11 -12.22
C SER A 153 9.41 2.09 -11.40
N ALA A 154 10.74 2.02 -11.51
CA ALA A 154 11.65 2.94 -10.80
C ALA A 154 11.35 4.43 -11.09
N ALA A 155 10.96 4.76 -12.33
CA ALA A 155 10.58 6.12 -12.70
C ALA A 155 9.28 6.57 -12.00
N GLU A 156 8.29 5.68 -11.89
CA GLU A 156 7.04 5.97 -11.20
C GLU A 156 7.26 6.04 -9.68
N LEU A 157 8.12 5.20 -9.11
CA LEU A 157 8.54 5.29 -7.71
C LEU A 157 9.18 6.64 -7.39
N ALA A 158 10.09 7.13 -8.23
CA ALA A 158 10.70 8.45 -8.05
C ALA A 158 9.66 9.58 -8.13
N LEU A 159 8.66 9.46 -9.02
CA LEU A 159 7.56 10.42 -9.10
C LEU A 159 6.68 10.39 -7.85
N ILE A 160 6.32 9.20 -7.37
CA ILE A 160 5.52 9.02 -6.15
C ILE A 160 6.27 9.54 -4.94
N GLU A 161 7.56 9.22 -4.83
CA GLU A 161 8.45 9.70 -3.76
C GLU A 161 8.53 11.23 -3.73
N SER A 162 8.70 11.87 -4.89
CA SER A 162 8.77 13.34 -4.98
C SER A 162 7.51 14.07 -4.50
N ARG A 163 6.38 13.36 -4.38
CA ARG A 163 5.07 13.88 -3.96
C ARG A 163 4.53 13.17 -2.71
N ARG A 164 5.38 12.40 -2.01
CA ARG A 164 5.01 11.52 -0.90
C ARG A 164 4.16 12.23 0.15
N ASP A 165 4.61 13.37 0.66
CA ASP A 165 3.91 14.09 1.73
C ASP A 165 2.47 14.49 1.33
N LYS A 166 2.32 15.00 0.10
CA LYS A 166 1.00 15.38 -0.44
C LYS A 166 0.11 14.17 -0.63
N LEU A 167 0.67 13.08 -1.16
CA LEU A 167 -0.05 11.83 -1.37
C LEU A 167 -0.53 11.22 -0.05
N GLN A 168 0.33 11.17 0.97
CA GLN A 168 -0.04 10.70 2.31
C GLN A 168 -1.15 11.56 2.93
N GLN A 169 -1.05 12.89 2.77
CA GLN A 169 -2.06 13.82 3.28
C GLN A 169 -3.44 13.60 2.64
N ILE A 170 -3.52 13.49 1.32
CA ILE A 170 -4.82 13.38 0.62
C ILE A 170 -5.41 11.97 0.70
N LEU A 171 -4.58 10.94 0.88
CA LEU A 171 -5.03 9.56 1.03
C LEU A 171 -5.39 9.21 2.47
N ARG A 172 -5.19 10.13 3.44
CA ARG A 172 -5.46 9.92 4.87
C ARG A 172 -4.86 8.61 5.37
N ILE A 173 -3.66 8.28 4.90
CA ILE A 173 -2.89 7.17 5.43
C ILE A 173 -2.23 7.69 6.71
N ASP A 174 -3.02 7.76 7.78
CA ASP A 174 -2.50 8.01 9.13
C ASP A 174 -1.83 6.71 9.61
N TYR A 175 -0.52 6.74 9.78
CA TYR A 175 0.25 5.69 10.48
C TYR A 175 0.50 6.10 11.93
#